data_AF-A0A7G9Y5G9-F1
#
_entry.id   AF-A0A7G9Y5G9-F1
#
_cell.length_a   1.000
_cell.length_b   1.000
_cell.length_c   1.000
_cell.angle_alpha   90.00
_cell.angle_beta   90.00
_cell.angle_gamma   90.00
#
_symmetry.space_group_name_H-M   'P 1'
#
loop_
_entity.id
_entity.type
_entity.pdbx_description
1 polymer ?
#
loop_
_entity_poly.entity_id
_entity_poly.type
_entity_poly.pdbx_seq_one_letter_code
_entity_poly.pdbx_strand_id
1 'polypeptide(L)'
;MVSGGETDEYGKESSYDLPGVQIYIGNKDWTSIIEIIPLVDLKERKVVRILKNTFIKPTLPVALTENEKSDALKIALDDPQVKEKIVGRDYEIITVMDFENWVTGKRVGPTQVLIYMNETGIAYSVTVNLTENKVIKVGEQIWLEEQKRK
;
A
#
# COMPACT_ATOMS: atom_id res chain seq x y z
N MET A 1 3.97 -10.54 -12.17
CA MET A 1 3.02 -10.08 -13.21
C MET A 1 1.82 -9.54 -12.48
N VAL A 2 1.48 -8.27 -12.68
CA VAL A 2 0.23 -7.71 -12.15
C VAL A 2 -0.78 -7.90 -13.27
N SER A 3 -1.67 -8.88 -13.14
CA SER A 3 -2.75 -9.13 -14.10
C SER A 3 -4.05 -8.56 -13.57
N GLY A 4 -4.56 -7.53 -14.23
CA GLY A 4 -5.90 -6.99 -14.02
C GLY A 4 -6.13 -5.89 -15.03
N GLY A 5 -6.99 -6.11 -16.03
CA GLY A 5 -7.26 -5.13 -17.08
C GLY A 5 -8.35 -4.14 -16.65
N GLU A 6 -8.08 -2.84 -16.80
CA GLU A 6 -9.11 -1.78 -16.76
C GLU A 6 -9.25 -1.17 -18.17
N THR A 7 -10.43 -1.25 -18.76
CA THR A 7 -10.73 -0.53 -20.01
C THR A 7 -10.69 0.98 -19.78
N ASP A 8 -9.98 1.71 -20.63
CA ASP A 8 -9.98 3.17 -20.59
C ASP A 8 -11.30 3.78 -21.14
N GLU A 9 -11.43 5.10 -21.02
CA GLU A 9 -12.59 5.88 -21.46
C GLU A 9 -12.93 5.76 -22.97
N TYR A 10 -12.06 5.11 -23.75
CA TYR A 10 -12.25 4.82 -25.18
C TYR A 10 -12.57 3.35 -25.47
N GLY A 11 -12.80 2.53 -24.44
CA GLY A 11 -13.19 1.13 -24.57
C GLY A 11 -12.07 0.22 -25.07
N LYS A 12 -10.80 0.64 -24.99
CA LYS A 12 -9.66 -0.22 -25.32
C LYS A 12 -9.28 -1.08 -24.12
N GLU A 13 -9.33 -2.39 -24.32
CA GLU A 13 -8.87 -3.38 -23.35
C GLU A 13 -7.39 -3.13 -23.03
N SER A 14 -7.08 -2.79 -21.77
CA SER A 14 -5.70 -2.58 -21.35
C SER A 14 -5.09 -3.94 -21.01
N SER A 15 -4.22 -4.43 -21.89
CA SER A 15 -3.28 -5.46 -21.46
C SER A 15 -2.17 -4.76 -20.68
N TYR A 16 -2.04 -5.04 -19.39
CA TYR A 16 -0.82 -4.76 -18.61
C TYR A 16 0.37 -5.63 -19.07
N ASP A 17 0.22 -6.34 -20.20
CA ASP A 17 1.20 -7.29 -20.75
C ASP A 17 2.40 -6.63 -21.44
N LEU A 18 2.41 -5.30 -21.57
CA LEU A 18 3.57 -4.58 -22.08
C LEU A 18 4.59 -4.28 -20.97
N PRO A 19 5.90 -4.48 -21.21
CA PRO A 19 6.95 -4.10 -20.26
C PRO A 19 6.84 -2.62 -19.87
N GLY A 20 6.79 -2.35 -18.58
CA GLY A 20 6.73 -1.02 -18.02
C GLY A 20 7.80 -0.78 -16.96
N VAL A 21 8.26 0.47 -16.84
CA VAL A 21 9.16 0.91 -15.76
C VAL A 21 8.44 1.93 -14.91
N GLN A 22 8.50 1.76 -13.59
CA GLN A 22 7.94 2.73 -12.65
C GLN A 22 8.89 3.94 -12.53
N ILE A 23 8.40 5.13 -12.84
CA ILE A 23 9.18 6.37 -12.80
C ILE A 23 8.42 7.39 -11.97
N TYR A 24 9.10 8.07 -11.06
CA TYR A 24 8.51 9.16 -10.28
C TYR A 24 9.03 10.50 -10.79
N ILE A 25 8.12 11.39 -11.18
CA ILE A 25 8.43 12.70 -11.76
C ILE A 25 7.86 13.79 -10.85
N GLY A 26 8.68 14.79 -10.51
CA GLY A 26 8.27 15.93 -9.68
C GLY A 26 9.46 16.60 -9.00
N ASN A 27 9.18 17.69 -8.28
CA ASN A 27 10.18 18.47 -7.56
C ASN A 27 10.45 17.87 -6.16
N LYS A 28 11.36 18.47 -5.38
CA LYS A 28 11.64 18.06 -3.98
C LYS A 28 10.40 18.03 -3.07
N ASP A 29 9.34 18.74 -3.43
CA ASP A 29 8.05 18.62 -2.75
C ASP A 29 7.36 17.31 -3.15
N TRP A 30 7.40 16.35 -2.24
CA TRP A 30 6.90 15.00 -2.45
C TRP A 30 5.39 14.93 -2.71
N THR A 31 4.61 15.92 -2.25
CA THR A 31 3.18 15.95 -2.49
C THR A 31 2.87 16.18 -3.97
N SER A 32 3.78 16.84 -4.69
CA SER A 32 3.70 17.10 -6.13
C SER A 32 4.25 15.97 -7.00
N ILE A 33 4.91 14.97 -6.41
CA ILE A 33 5.47 13.84 -7.16
C ILE A 33 4.32 12.97 -7.69
N ILE A 34 4.40 12.67 -8.99
CA ILE A 34 3.52 11.76 -9.71
C ILE A 34 4.31 10.51 -10.10
N GLU A 35 3.68 9.35 -10.02
CA GLU A 35 4.17 8.15 -10.65
C GLU A 35 3.71 8.14 -12.12
N ILE A 36 4.62 7.78 -13.02
CA ILE A 36 4.29 7.37 -14.38
C ILE A 36 4.82 5.97 -14.66
N ILE A 37 4.11 5.23 -15.50
CA ILE A 37 4.54 3.93 -16.00
C ILE A 37 4.48 3.97 -17.53
N PRO A 38 5.57 4.35 -18.21
CA PRO A 38 5.69 4.17 -19.65
C PRO A 38 5.69 2.68 -20.00
N LEU A 39 4.75 2.27 -20.85
CA LEU A 39 4.65 0.93 -21.42
C LEU A 39 5.35 0.94 -22.79
N VAL A 40 6.29 0.00 -22.97
CA VAL A 40 7.21 -0.01 -24.12
C VAL A 40 6.99 -1.26 -24.96
N ASP A 41 6.88 -1.06 -26.28
CA ASP A 41 7.06 -2.15 -27.24
C ASP A 41 8.56 -2.36 -27.46
N LEU A 42 9.08 -3.47 -26.94
CA LEU A 42 10.51 -3.79 -27.03
C LEU A 42 10.98 -4.13 -28.45
N LYS A 43 10.09 -4.65 -29.31
CA LYS A 43 10.44 -5.00 -30.70
C LYS A 43 10.57 -3.73 -31.53
N GLU A 44 9.58 -2.85 -31.42
CA GLU A 44 9.51 -1.59 -32.14
C GLU A 44 10.33 -0.47 -31.48
N ARG A 45 10.86 -0.71 -30.27
CA ARG A 45 11.64 0.25 -29.46
C ARG A 45 10.93 1.60 -29.27
N LYS A 46 9.62 1.55 -29.01
CA LYS A 46 8.79 2.76 -28.85
C LYS A 46 7.95 2.70 -27.58
N VAL A 47 7.75 3.87 -26.97
CA VAL A 47 6.75 4.03 -25.91
C VAL A 47 5.37 4.02 -26.55
N VAL A 48 4.53 3.08 -26.14
CA VAL A 48 3.18 2.91 -26.69
C VAL A 48 2.16 3.68 -25.86
N ARG A 49 2.38 3.75 -24.54
CA ARG A 49 1.48 4.42 -23.60
C ARG A 49 2.26 4.89 -22.38
N ILE A 50 1.76 5.93 -21.72
CA ILE A 50 2.23 6.34 -20.39
C ILE A 50 1.02 6.32 -19.46
N LEU A 51 1.06 5.45 -18.46
CA LEU A 51 0.10 5.49 -17.35
C LEU A 51 0.56 6.57 -16.37
N LYS A 52 -0.37 7.33 -15.80
CA LYS A 52 -0.06 8.39 -14.82
C LYS A 52 -0.89 8.17 -13.57
N ASN A 53 -0.21 7.98 -12.44
CA ASN A 53 -0.82 7.79 -11.13
C ASN A 53 -0.41 8.95 -10.22
N THR A 54 -1.36 9.85 -9.96
CA THR A 54 -1.15 11.00 -9.08
C THR A 54 -1.27 10.67 -7.59
N PHE A 55 -1.88 9.52 -7.29
CA PHE A 55 -2.17 9.06 -5.94
C PHE A 55 -1.05 8.20 -5.34
N ILE A 56 -0.28 7.50 -6.18
CA ILE A 56 0.82 6.65 -5.72
C ILE A 56 2.02 7.56 -5.43
N LYS A 57 2.45 7.54 -4.17
CA LYS A 57 3.54 8.36 -3.68
C LYS A 57 4.83 7.56 -3.62
N PRO A 58 5.98 8.23 -3.76
CA PRO A 58 7.31 7.62 -3.76
C PRO A 58 7.73 7.14 -2.36
N THR A 59 7.06 6.12 -1.84
CA THR A 59 7.27 5.60 -0.48
C THR A 59 7.78 4.17 -0.47
N LEU A 60 8.74 3.89 0.40
CA LEU A 60 9.23 2.55 0.68
C LEU A 60 8.82 2.10 2.08
N PRO A 61 8.45 0.82 2.27
CA PRO A 61 8.23 0.29 3.60
C PRO A 61 9.54 0.27 4.38
N VAL A 62 9.47 0.69 5.64
CA VAL A 62 10.60 0.69 6.57
C VAL A 62 10.24 -0.11 7.81
N ALA A 63 11.20 -0.93 8.25
CA ALA A 63 11.08 -1.68 9.49
C ALA A 63 11.07 -0.71 10.69
N LEU A 64 10.07 -0.87 11.55
CA LEU A 64 9.98 -0.19 12.82
C LEU A 64 10.94 -0.81 13.84
N THR A 65 11.32 -0.04 14.86
CA THR A 65 11.93 -0.59 16.06
C THR A 65 10.93 -1.47 16.83
N GLU A 66 11.41 -2.38 17.67
CA GLU A 66 10.53 -3.27 18.45
C GLU A 66 9.58 -2.49 19.38
N ASN A 67 10.04 -1.37 19.95
CA ASN A 67 9.20 -0.50 20.78
C ASN A 67 8.07 0.12 19.95
N GLU A 68 8.38 0.66 18.77
CA GLU A 68 7.37 1.27 17.90
C GLU A 68 6.37 0.24 17.37
N LYS A 69 6.82 -0.99 17.06
CA LYS A 69 5.91 -2.09 16.70
C LYS A 69 4.96 -2.40 17.85
N SER A 70 5.50 -2.55 19.06
CA SER A 70 4.71 -2.83 20.27
C SER A 70 3.68 -1.73 20.54
N ASP A 71 4.09 -0.46 20.45
CA ASP A 71 3.20 0.68 20.63
C ASP A 71 2.12 0.75 19.55
N ALA A 72 2.49 0.56 18.28
CA ALA A 72 1.55 0.53 17.17
C ALA A 72 0.49 -0.57 17.34
N LEU A 73 0.93 -1.78 17.73
CA LEU A 73 0.04 -2.91 17.98
C LEU A 73 -0.90 -2.62 19.15
N LYS A 74 -0.37 -2.07 20.24
CA LYS A 74 -1.19 -1.71 21.40
C LYS A 74 -2.27 -0.71 21.00
N ILE A 75 -1.90 0.38 20.33
CA ILE A 75 -2.85 1.42 19.89
C ILE A 75 -3.89 0.83 18.94
N ALA A 76 -3.46 0.06 17.93
CA ALA A 76 -4.36 -0.55 16.95
C ALA A 76 -5.35 -1.53 17.60
N LEU A 77 -4.85 -2.44 18.44
CA LEU A 77 -5.68 -3.46 19.07
C LEU A 77 -6.54 -2.91 20.21
N ASP A 78 -6.17 -1.77 20.80
CA ASP A 78 -6.97 -1.12 21.84
C ASP A 78 -8.10 -0.24 21.30
N ASP A 79 -8.04 0.13 20.01
CA ASP A 79 -9.05 0.96 19.36
C ASP A 79 -10.43 0.29 19.35
N PRO A 80 -11.52 0.98 19.77
CA PRO A 80 -12.84 0.38 19.84
C PRO A 80 -13.35 -0.18 18.51
N GLN A 81 -13.09 0.51 17.39
CA GLN A 81 -13.54 0.09 16.06
C GLN A 81 -12.81 -1.17 15.60
N VAL A 82 -11.51 -1.27 15.91
CA VAL A 82 -10.72 -2.46 15.62
C VAL A 82 -11.13 -3.62 16.53
N LYS A 83 -11.28 -3.38 17.84
CA LYS A 83 -11.74 -4.39 18.80
C LYS A 83 -13.05 -5.04 18.38
N GLU A 84 -14.05 -4.25 17.98
CA GLU A 84 -15.35 -4.77 17.52
C GLU A 84 -15.20 -5.74 16.33
N LYS A 85 -14.23 -5.48 15.45
CA LYS A 85 -13.99 -6.29 14.24
C LYS A 85 -13.26 -7.60 14.50
N ILE A 86 -12.44 -7.67 15.56
CA ILE A 86 -11.53 -8.82 15.82
C ILE A 86 -11.89 -9.63 17.07
N VAL A 87 -12.69 -9.09 17.99
CA VAL A 87 -12.97 -9.74 19.27
C VAL A 87 -13.63 -11.11 19.07
N GLY A 88 -13.07 -12.14 19.72
CA GLY A 88 -13.58 -13.52 19.65
C GLY A 88 -13.39 -14.21 18.31
N ARG A 89 -12.61 -13.63 17.40
CA ARG A 89 -12.32 -14.17 16.06
C ARG A 89 -10.85 -14.53 15.94
N ASP A 90 -10.56 -15.48 15.06
CA ASP A 90 -9.19 -15.88 14.76
C ASP A 90 -8.56 -14.90 13.75
N TYR A 91 -7.43 -14.30 14.13
CA TYR A 91 -6.73 -13.30 13.33
C TYR A 91 -5.22 -13.41 13.45
N GLU A 92 -4.53 -12.97 12.40
CA GLU A 92 -3.08 -12.89 12.33
C GLU A 92 -2.63 -11.46 12.06
N ILE A 93 -1.58 -11.02 12.75
CA ILE A 93 -0.88 -9.78 12.39
C ILE A 93 0.09 -10.12 11.25
N ILE A 94 -0.24 -9.68 10.04
CA ILE A 94 0.57 -9.96 8.85
C ILE A 94 1.82 -9.07 8.82
N THR A 95 1.65 -7.79 9.13
CA THR A 95 2.76 -6.84 9.09
C THR A 95 2.48 -5.59 9.89
N VAL A 96 3.55 -5.00 10.41
CA VAL A 96 3.57 -3.67 11.02
C VAL A 96 4.71 -2.90 10.39
N MET A 97 4.40 -1.86 9.63
CA MET A 97 5.38 -1.10 8.87
C MET A 97 5.12 0.40 8.91
N ASP A 98 6.18 1.17 8.76
CA ASP A 98 6.08 2.58 8.42
C ASP A 98 6.55 2.80 6.99
N PHE A 99 6.48 4.03 6.52
CA PHE A 99 6.90 4.43 5.20
C PHE A 99 7.92 5.55 5.30
N GLU A 100 8.99 5.43 4.53
CA GLU A 100 9.87 6.55 4.23
C GLU A 100 9.66 7.03 2.80
N ASN A 101 9.92 8.30 2.59
CA ASN A 101 10.00 8.86 1.26
C ASN A 101 11.35 8.47 0.67
N TRP A 102 11.34 7.68 -0.42
CA TRP A 102 12.58 7.16 -1.01
C TRP A 102 13.51 8.23 -1.62
N VAL A 103 13.00 9.45 -1.88
CA VAL A 103 13.78 10.58 -2.45
C VAL A 103 14.51 11.31 -1.34
N THR A 104 13.85 11.50 -0.21
CA THR A 104 14.36 12.32 0.90
C THR A 104 14.91 11.50 2.06
N GLY A 105 14.63 10.20 2.11
CA GLY A 105 14.94 9.30 3.22
C GLY A 105 14.20 9.64 4.52
N LYS A 106 13.21 10.54 4.46
CA LYS A 106 12.47 10.96 5.65
C LYS A 106 11.27 10.06 5.86
N ARG A 107 11.06 9.63 7.10
CA ARG A 107 9.83 8.96 7.53
C ARG A 107 8.64 9.86 7.24
N VAL A 108 7.64 9.30 6.58
CA VAL A 108 6.44 10.04 6.16
C VAL A 108 5.29 9.75 7.11
N GLY A 109 5.22 8.53 7.67
CA GLY A 109 4.10 8.11 8.47
C GLY A 109 2.77 8.16 7.70
N PRO A 110 1.67 7.69 8.32
CA PRO A 110 1.59 7.03 9.61
C PRO A 110 1.92 5.53 9.52
N THR A 111 2.18 4.90 10.66
CA THR A 111 2.42 3.46 10.78
C THR A 111 1.18 2.67 10.37
N GLN A 112 1.36 1.57 9.63
CA GLN A 112 0.28 0.65 9.29
C GLN A 112 0.44 -0.69 10.01
N VAL A 113 -0.66 -1.17 10.58
CA VAL A 113 -0.83 -2.52 11.13
C VAL A 113 -1.81 -3.24 10.22
N LEU A 114 -1.40 -4.38 9.66
CA LEU A 114 -2.26 -5.21 8.82
C LEU A 114 -2.71 -6.44 9.61
N ILE A 115 -4.02 -6.60 9.76
CA ILE A 115 -4.65 -7.69 10.49
C ILE A 115 -5.43 -8.54 9.50
N TYR A 116 -5.11 -9.83 9.38
CA TYR A 116 -5.82 -10.77 8.53
C TYR A 116 -6.78 -11.63 9.36
N MET A 117 -8.03 -11.74 8.90
CA MET A 117 -9.05 -12.58 9.51
C MET A 117 -9.06 -13.95 8.84
N ASN A 118 -8.63 -14.99 9.56
CA ASN A 118 -8.44 -16.34 9.02
C ASN A 118 -9.74 -16.94 8.46
N GLU A 119 -10.86 -16.63 9.09
CA GLU A 119 -12.18 -17.17 8.76
C GLU A 119 -12.84 -16.53 7.53
N THR A 120 -12.56 -15.26 7.24
CA THR A 120 -13.28 -14.51 6.19
C THR A 120 -12.42 -14.19 4.97
N GLY A 121 -11.09 -14.31 5.07
CA GLY A 121 -10.18 -13.83 4.03
C GLY A 121 -10.16 -12.31 3.90
N ILE A 122 -10.65 -11.58 4.92
CA ILE A 122 -10.62 -10.12 4.96
C ILE A 122 -9.37 -9.67 5.69
N ALA A 123 -8.69 -8.64 5.17
CA ALA A 123 -7.64 -7.94 5.89
C ALA A 123 -8.07 -6.51 6.25
N TYR A 124 -7.75 -6.10 7.46
CA TYR A 124 -7.90 -4.73 7.94
C TYR A 124 -6.56 -4.02 7.93
N SER A 125 -6.47 -2.92 7.19
CA SER A 125 -5.33 -1.99 7.25
C SER A 125 -5.64 -0.91 8.27
N VAL A 126 -5.01 -0.98 9.43
CA VAL A 126 -5.17 -0.02 10.53
C VAL A 126 -4.02 0.98 10.46
N THR A 127 -4.37 2.25 10.26
CA THR A 127 -3.40 3.36 10.20
C THR A 127 -3.30 4.01 11.58
N VAL A 128 -2.11 3.97 12.16
CA VAL A 128 -1.79 4.43 13.53
C VAL A 128 -0.88 5.64 13.48
N ASN A 129 -1.26 6.69 14.21
CA ASN A 129 -0.38 7.81 14.51
C ASN A 129 0.25 7.57 15.89
N LEU A 130 1.53 7.21 15.92
CA LEU A 130 2.28 6.95 17.15
C LEU A 130 2.45 8.20 18.02
N THR A 131 2.63 9.37 17.40
CA THR A 131 2.80 10.65 18.11
C THR A 131 1.52 11.08 18.81
N GLU A 132 0.37 10.94 18.14
CA GLU A 132 -0.94 11.28 18.69
C GLU A 132 -1.57 10.12 19.48
N ASN A 133 -0.89 8.97 19.53
CA ASN A 133 -1.30 7.76 20.24
C ASN A 133 -2.75 7.33 19.89
N LYS A 134 -3.09 7.31 18.59
CA LYS A 134 -4.45 6.96 18.13
C LYS A 134 -4.48 6.30 16.76
N VAL A 135 -5.55 5.55 16.50
CA VAL A 135 -5.93 5.13 15.15
C VAL A 135 -6.53 6.32 14.41
N ILE A 136 -6.13 6.50 13.15
CA ILE A 136 -6.65 7.58 12.29
C ILE A 136 -7.50 7.07 11.13
N LYS A 137 -7.33 5.79 10.76
CA LYS A 137 -8.09 5.15 9.68
C LYS A 137 -8.09 3.63 9.86
N VAL A 138 -9.23 3.01 9.58
CA VAL A 138 -9.35 1.57 9.39
C VAL A 138 -9.87 1.32 7.98
N GLY A 139 -9.05 0.68 7.14
CA GLY A 139 -9.42 0.21 5.81
C GLY A 139 -9.72 -1.29 5.83
N GLU A 140 -10.58 -1.73 4.92
CA GLU A 140 -10.95 -3.14 4.75
C GLU A 140 -10.68 -3.54 3.30
N GLN A 141 -10.09 -4.71 3.11
CA GLN A 141 -9.78 -5.24 1.77
C GLN A 141 -9.88 -6.77 1.76
N ILE A 142 -10.34 -7.33 0.63
CA ILE A 142 -10.32 -8.77 0.40
C ILE A 142 -8.88 -9.20 0.18
N TRP A 143 -8.43 -10.18 0.96
CA TRP A 143 -7.09 -10.70 0.90
C TRP A 143 -7.12 -12.12 0.34
N LEU A 144 -6.78 -12.25 -0.95
CA LEU A 144 -6.74 -13.53 -1.64
C LEU A 144 -5.56 -14.37 -1.08
N GLU A 145 -5.82 -15.62 -0.69
CA GLU A 145 -4.84 -16.54 -0.10
C GLU A 145 -3.53 -16.70 -0.93
N GLU A 146 -3.59 -16.48 -2.25
CA GLU A 146 -2.42 -16.47 -3.13
C GLU A 146 -1.38 -15.40 -2.75
N GLN A 147 -1.78 -14.34 -2.04
CA GLN A 147 -0.89 -13.27 -1.56
C GLN A 147 -0.14 -13.60 -0.26
N LYS A 148 -0.47 -14.71 0.43
CA LYS A 148 0.30 -15.19 1.59
C LYS A 148 1.64 -15.84 1.19
N ARG A 149 1.82 -16.24 -0.07
CA ARG A 149 3.04 -16.90 -0.57
C ARG A 149 3.94 -15.92 -1.30
N LYS A 150 4.74 -15.14 -0.55
CA LYS A 150 5.97 -14.55 -1.06
C LYS A 150 7.06 -14.59 0.01
#